data_AF-A0A7C7M1F1-F1
#
_entry.id   AF-A0A7C7M1F1-F1
#
_cell.length_a   1.000
_cell.length_b   1.000
_cell.length_c   1.000
_cell.angle_alpha   90.00
_cell.angle_beta   90.00
_cell.angle_gamma   90.00
#
_symmetry.space_group_name_H-M   'P 1'
#
loop_
_entity.id
_entity.type
_entity.pdbx_description
1 polymer ?
#
loop_
_entity_poly.entity_id
_entity_poly.type
_entity_poly.pdbx_seq_one_letter_code
_entity_poly.pdbx_strand_id
1 'polypeptide(L)'
;MSERFHADQLSHGFFQFTKPFTTWGWVAWGISIAFMLIGVVFVLVASGLPDAPPVEEAQVLASPDIDHDYEELGKGFESGSTGAWLRLEGWITHGIIASGNCYQDDDGNWHDTTSAVNDGSITIQPIESQYAPFTVYWSEETLGEELNAKSRHCPRSDWTVSAGDKVQLFVLDDGDDLWLFSAGEGGLEPSEVTDREDMQRWALLFCMIGAAILMAATPTSLAQDMRESQKQHSVREQMHLSKSTGVLVKAVGPERGEDDYNDWILDEPSHELWNLGNPYAADEGDKIIEEHPNKIGTPIPATLTFYSIAAAIFIVSTVWLSADLLARHGSIVHVVIGNILRWGVMAFNIVWAIICYRRWKVAHNIIDTPTQLARSVAVGPAELVGQIRPGPAGTMTVEVNDASRKASGVVAFKWLEEQYVCRGSGKNRRCSWETRASDDGSQPFILHDGSAGILVDPSTWKNLEYGSQLYRWAGGNWRWTLHTLGIGDPIYCLGRAESKHDGEFGDELDRTQQSSLLVMRGNADVGMSVKLHRGTELSLLAGMRSTTEQLIVPIALLVFGIIPFFW
;
A
#
# COMPACT_ATOMS: atom_id res chain seq x y z
N MET A 1 -42.81 2.89 -0.49
CA MET A 1 -42.33 1.50 -0.39
C MET A 1 -40.88 1.56 -0.83
N SER A 2 -39.96 1.94 0.07
CA SER A 2 -38.53 1.91 -0.24
C SER A 2 -38.11 0.45 -0.33
N GLU A 3 -37.32 0.10 -1.33
CA GLU A 3 -36.64 -1.21 -1.35
C GLU A 3 -35.85 -1.33 -0.05
N ARG A 4 -36.13 -2.37 0.74
CA ARG A 4 -35.38 -2.64 1.97
C ARG A 4 -33.96 -3.01 1.56
N PHE A 5 -32.99 -2.27 2.07
CA PHE A 5 -31.58 -2.62 1.97
C PHE A 5 -31.34 -3.98 2.63
N HIS A 6 -30.77 -4.92 1.88
CA HIS A 6 -30.40 -6.26 2.36
C HIS A 6 -28.91 -6.48 2.08
N ALA A 7 -28.17 -7.15 2.99
CA ALA A 7 -26.74 -7.38 2.80
C ALA A 7 -26.42 -8.24 1.56
N ASP A 8 -27.41 -8.95 1.02
CA ASP A 8 -27.33 -9.65 -0.26
C ASP A 8 -26.93 -8.70 -1.42
N GLN A 9 -27.34 -7.43 -1.33
CA GLN A 9 -26.95 -6.38 -2.29
C GLN A 9 -25.47 -5.99 -2.18
N LEU A 10 -24.83 -6.30 -1.04
CA LEU A 10 -23.41 -6.06 -0.76
C LEU A 10 -22.55 -7.32 -0.98
N SER A 11 -23.09 -8.37 -1.60
CA SER A 11 -22.33 -9.58 -1.94
C SER A 11 -21.68 -9.43 -3.32
N HIS A 12 -20.39 -9.12 -3.35
CA HIS A 12 -19.69 -8.72 -4.57
C HIS A 12 -19.12 -9.86 -5.43
N GLY A 13 -19.45 -11.11 -5.11
CA GLY A 13 -19.05 -12.27 -5.91
C GLY A 13 -17.54 -12.39 -6.14
N PHE A 14 -17.13 -12.72 -7.37
CA PHE A 14 -15.73 -12.99 -7.69
C PHE A 14 -14.88 -11.72 -7.88
N PHE A 15 -15.37 -10.73 -8.62
CA PHE A 15 -14.59 -9.52 -8.94
C PHE A 15 -15.42 -8.25 -8.85
N GLN A 16 -14.86 -7.21 -8.20
CA GLN A 16 -15.47 -5.89 -8.11
C GLN A 16 -14.48 -4.80 -8.55
N PHE A 17 -14.95 -3.90 -9.41
CA PHE A 17 -14.21 -2.70 -9.79
C PHE A 17 -14.32 -1.66 -8.67
N THR A 18 -13.24 -1.42 -7.92
CA THR A 18 -13.23 -0.45 -6.81
C THR A 18 -12.52 0.84 -7.23
N LYS A 19 -13.20 1.98 -7.08
CA LYS A 19 -12.64 3.31 -7.41
C LYS A 19 -12.22 4.04 -6.14
N PRO A 20 -11.13 4.84 -6.18
CA PRO A 20 -10.82 5.75 -5.09
C PRO A 20 -11.98 6.71 -4.86
N PHE A 21 -12.23 7.02 -3.60
CA PHE A 21 -13.25 7.99 -3.20
C PHE A 21 -12.65 9.19 -2.45
N THR A 22 -11.36 9.17 -2.15
CA THR A 22 -10.62 10.30 -1.58
C THR A 22 -9.86 11.03 -2.68
N THR A 23 -9.68 12.34 -2.52
CA THR A 23 -8.87 13.16 -3.45
C THR A 23 -7.44 12.62 -3.55
N TRP A 24 -6.84 12.26 -2.42
CA TRP A 24 -5.53 11.62 -2.36
C TRP A 24 -5.49 10.26 -3.06
N GLY A 25 -6.56 9.46 -2.96
CA GLY A 25 -6.66 8.19 -3.68
C GLY A 25 -6.68 8.37 -5.19
N TRP A 26 -7.41 9.38 -5.71
CA TRP A 26 -7.38 9.74 -7.12
C TRP A 26 -6.02 10.23 -7.60
N VAL A 27 -5.35 11.07 -6.80
CA VAL A 27 -3.98 11.53 -7.10
C VAL A 27 -3.02 10.33 -7.15
N ALA A 28 -3.10 9.41 -6.19
CA ALA A 28 -2.27 8.22 -6.16
C ALA A 28 -2.52 7.30 -7.37
N TRP A 29 -3.78 7.13 -7.78
CA TRP A 29 -4.11 6.41 -9.03
C TRP A 29 -3.54 7.11 -10.26
N GLY A 30 -3.66 8.44 -10.36
CA GLY A 30 -3.08 9.20 -11.47
C GLY A 30 -1.56 9.03 -11.56
N ILE A 31 -0.86 9.08 -10.42
CA ILE A 31 0.58 8.81 -10.34
C ILE A 31 0.87 7.37 -10.78
N SER A 32 0.15 6.39 -10.23
CA SER A 32 0.33 4.98 -10.58
C SER A 32 0.19 4.72 -12.08
N ILE A 33 -0.85 5.27 -12.71
CA ILE A 33 -1.08 5.15 -14.16
C ILE A 33 0.05 5.83 -14.94
N ALA A 34 0.52 7.01 -14.51
CA ALA A 34 1.64 7.68 -15.16
C ALA A 34 2.93 6.84 -15.10
N PHE A 35 3.23 6.22 -13.96
CA PHE A 35 4.34 5.27 -13.82
C PHE A 35 4.19 4.08 -14.77
N MET A 36 3.01 3.46 -14.85
CA MET A 36 2.77 2.35 -15.77
C MET A 36 2.91 2.77 -17.25
N LEU A 37 2.44 3.97 -17.61
CA LEU A 37 2.59 4.51 -18.96
C LEU A 37 4.05 4.79 -19.31
N ILE A 38 4.84 5.32 -18.37
CA ILE A 38 6.29 5.47 -18.54
C ILE A 38 6.92 4.09 -18.80
N GLY A 39 6.52 3.06 -18.04
CA GLY A 39 6.99 1.70 -18.27
C GLY A 39 6.66 1.18 -19.67
N VAL A 40 5.44 1.45 -20.18
CA VAL A 40 5.06 1.13 -21.57
C VAL A 40 5.94 1.87 -22.59
N VAL A 41 6.25 3.14 -22.37
CA VAL A 41 7.16 3.91 -23.24
C VAL A 41 8.54 3.25 -23.29
N PHE A 42 9.09 2.83 -22.16
CA PHE A 42 10.37 2.12 -22.13
C PHE A 42 10.34 0.80 -22.90
N VAL A 43 9.25 0.02 -22.81
CA VAL A 43 9.09 -1.20 -23.63
C VAL A 43 9.03 -0.88 -25.13
N LEU A 44 8.35 0.20 -25.51
CA LEU A 44 8.28 0.64 -26.90
C LEU A 44 9.66 1.08 -27.41
N VAL A 45 10.43 1.83 -26.61
CA VAL A 45 11.82 2.20 -26.96
C VAL A 45 12.69 0.94 -27.08
N ALA A 46 12.61 0.02 -26.11
CA ALA A 46 13.36 -1.24 -26.14
C ALA A 46 13.09 -2.07 -27.40
N SER A 47 11.87 -1.99 -27.96
CA SER A 47 11.51 -2.73 -29.17
C SER A 47 12.21 -2.23 -30.44
N GLY A 48 12.70 -0.99 -30.45
CA GLY A 48 13.47 -0.40 -31.53
C GLY A 48 14.97 -0.58 -31.39
N LEU A 49 15.46 -1.08 -30.25
CA LEU A 49 16.89 -1.32 -30.02
C LEU A 49 17.29 -2.73 -30.52
N PRO A 50 18.46 -2.86 -31.17
CA PRO A 50 19.03 -4.14 -31.60
C PRO A 50 19.11 -5.18 -30.46
N ASP A 51 18.75 -6.41 -30.77
CA ASP A 51 18.88 -7.57 -29.89
C ASP A 51 20.26 -8.22 -30.14
N ALA A 52 21.27 -7.78 -29.41
CA ALA A 52 22.62 -8.32 -29.51
C ALA A 52 22.80 -9.53 -28.57
N PRO A 53 23.44 -10.63 -29.02
CA PRO A 53 23.73 -11.76 -28.15
C PRO A 53 24.84 -11.42 -27.15
N PRO A 54 25.00 -12.22 -26.08
CA PRO A 54 26.16 -12.13 -25.20
C PRO A 54 27.48 -12.19 -25.98
N VAL A 55 28.46 -11.38 -25.58
CA VAL A 55 29.78 -11.28 -26.26
C VAL A 55 30.53 -12.62 -26.31
N GLU A 56 30.23 -13.53 -25.38
CA GLU A 56 30.79 -14.88 -25.34
C GLU A 56 30.17 -15.86 -26.36
N GLU A 57 28.97 -15.58 -26.86
CA GLU A 57 28.28 -16.40 -27.88
C GLU A 57 28.70 -16.02 -29.31
N ALA A 58 29.34 -14.86 -29.49
CA ALA A 58 29.87 -14.44 -30.79
C ALA A 58 30.99 -15.35 -31.31
N GLN A 59 31.03 -15.53 -32.63
CA GLN A 59 32.05 -16.33 -33.30
C GLN A 59 33.41 -15.63 -33.24
N VAL A 60 34.42 -16.30 -32.69
CA VAL A 60 35.77 -15.75 -32.56
C VAL A 60 36.56 -16.02 -33.82
N LEU A 61 36.84 -14.99 -34.62
CA LEU A 61 37.54 -15.12 -35.90
C LEU A 61 38.80 -14.25 -35.93
N ALA A 62 39.81 -14.71 -36.67
CA ALA A 62 41.04 -13.95 -36.89
C ALA A 62 40.88 -12.85 -37.96
N SER A 63 39.92 -13.01 -38.88
CA SER A 63 39.57 -12.04 -39.93
C SER A 63 38.10 -12.23 -40.32
N PRO A 64 37.39 -11.16 -40.73
CA PRO A 64 36.03 -11.28 -41.30
C PRO A 64 35.99 -12.13 -42.58
N ASP A 65 37.11 -12.24 -43.32
CA ASP A 65 37.20 -13.03 -44.56
C ASP A 65 37.09 -14.56 -44.33
N ILE A 66 37.11 -15.02 -43.08
CA ILE A 66 36.97 -16.44 -42.75
C ILE A 66 35.50 -16.82 -42.85
N ASP A 67 35.20 -17.92 -43.55
CA ASP A 67 33.84 -18.43 -43.73
C ASP A 67 33.12 -18.61 -42.39
N HIS A 68 31.92 -18.02 -42.28
CA HIS A 68 31.12 -17.98 -41.08
C HIS A 68 29.63 -17.95 -41.41
N ASP A 69 28.82 -18.43 -40.46
CA ASP A 69 27.38 -18.59 -40.68
C ASP A 69 26.61 -17.31 -40.35
N TYR A 70 25.75 -16.88 -41.28
CA TYR A 70 24.79 -15.79 -41.08
C TYR A 70 23.49 -16.34 -40.49
N GLU A 71 22.97 -15.67 -39.47
CA GLU A 71 21.72 -16.00 -38.80
C GLU A 71 20.68 -14.90 -39.03
N GLU A 72 19.39 -15.25 -38.88
CA GLU A 72 18.31 -14.26 -38.94
C GLU A 72 18.39 -13.34 -37.72
N LEU A 73 18.49 -12.04 -37.95
CA LEU A 73 18.61 -11.06 -36.88
C LEU A 73 17.28 -10.85 -36.16
N GLY A 74 17.39 -10.62 -34.84
CA GLY A 74 16.25 -10.49 -33.95
C GLY A 74 15.52 -9.15 -34.05
N LYS A 75 14.77 -8.82 -33.00
CA LYS A 75 14.06 -7.53 -32.91
C LYS A 75 15.05 -6.38 -32.88
N GLY A 76 14.66 -5.23 -33.44
CA GLY A 76 15.55 -4.06 -33.59
C GLY A 76 16.24 -4.00 -34.96
N PHE A 77 16.17 -5.08 -35.75
CA PHE A 77 16.57 -5.10 -37.16
C PHE A 77 15.34 -5.19 -38.09
N GLU A 78 15.54 -4.92 -39.38
CA GLU A 78 14.48 -5.12 -40.36
C GLU A 78 14.10 -6.60 -40.47
N SER A 79 12.81 -6.87 -40.70
CA SER A 79 12.31 -8.24 -40.73
C SER A 79 12.96 -9.03 -41.87
N GLY A 80 13.61 -10.14 -41.53
CA GLY A 80 14.31 -11.00 -42.50
C GLY A 80 15.74 -10.57 -42.81
N SER A 81 16.28 -9.55 -42.12
CA SER A 81 17.71 -9.26 -42.15
C SER A 81 18.51 -10.43 -41.59
N THR A 82 19.67 -10.68 -42.20
CA THR A 82 20.61 -11.71 -41.74
C THR A 82 21.93 -11.06 -41.39
N GLY A 83 22.62 -11.58 -40.38
CA GLY A 83 23.92 -11.08 -39.95
C GLY A 83 24.68 -12.12 -39.14
N ALA A 84 25.98 -11.89 -38.95
CA ALA A 84 26.83 -12.72 -38.12
C ALA A 84 27.50 -11.89 -37.01
N TRP A 85 27.36 -12.34 -35.77
CA TRP A 85 28.00 -11.72 -34.62
C TRP A 85 29.42 -12.26 -34.45
N LEU A 86 30.40 -11.39 -34.63
CA LEU A 86 31.81 -11.74 -34.66
C LEU A 86 32.58 -11.07 -33.52
N ARG A 87 33.56 -11.78 -33.00
CA ARG A 87 34.57 -11.23 -32.09
C ARG A 87 35.92 -11.24 -32.78
N LEU A 88 36.41 -10.05 -33.10
CA LEU A 88 37.64 -9.83 -33.87
C LEU A 88 38.72 -9.21 -32.98
N GLU A 89 39.99 -9.46 -33.29
CA GLU A 89 41.11 -8.91 -32.52
C GLU A 89 42.21 -8.39 -33.45
N GLY A 90 42.75 -7.21 -33.17
CA GLY A 90 43.76 -6.60 -34.03
C GLY A 90 44.35 -5.31 -33.50
N TRP A 91 45.17 -4.69 -34.34
CA TRP A 91 45.82 -3.40 -34.08
C TRP A 91 45.15 -2.32 -34.90
N ILE A 92 44.78 -1.21 -34.25
CA ILE A 92 44.24 -0.05 -34.98
C ILE A 92 45.36 0.52 -35.85
N THR A 93 45.14 0.63 -37.16
CA THR A 93 46.05 1.29 -38.09
C THR A 93 45.60 2.70 -38.44
N HIS A 94 44.29 2.95 -38.39
CA HIS A 94 43.71 4.26 -38.67
C HIS A 94 42.44 4.50 -37.86
N GLY A 95 42.20 5.76 -37.47
CA GLY A 95 41.02 6.19 -36.72
C GLY A 95 41.21 6.26 -35.20
N ILE A 96 40.16 6.73 -34.52
CA ILE A 96 40.08 6.90 -33.05
C ILE A 96 38.74 6.32 -32.62
N ILE A 97 38.75 5.37 -31.68
CA ILE A 97 37.53 4.75 -31.14
C ILE A 97 37.06 5.46 -29.87
N ALA A 98 37.98 6.02 -29.09
CA ALA A 98 37.65 6.63 -27.82
C ALA A 98 38.65 7.71 -27.39
N SER A 99 38.18 8.64 -26.56
CA SER A 99 39.00 9.65 -25.89
C SER A 99 38.76 9.61 -24.39
N GLY A 100 39.80 9.81 -23.61
CA GLY A 100 39.67 9.93 -22.16
C GLY A 100 40.43 11.11 -21.59
N ASN A 101 39.93 11.59 -20.45
CA ASN A 101 40.43 12.76 -19.75
C ASN A 101 40.53 12.49 -18.24
N CYS A 102 41.44 13.21 -17.60
CA CYS A 102 41.60 13.22 -16.15
C CYS A 102 40.82 14.40 -15.55
N TYR A 103 40.10 14.17 -14.46
CA TYR A 103 39.53 15.25 -13.65
C TYR A 103 39.79 15.01 -12.17
N GLN A 104 39.76 16.08 -11.38
CA GLN A 104 39.98 16.03 -9.93
C GLN A 104 38.66 16.34 -9.23
N ASP A 105 38.30 15.55 -8.22
CA ASP A 105 37.13 15.84 -7.37
C ASP A 105 37.42 16.94 -6.34
N ASP A 106 36.37 17.41 -5.66
CA ASP A 106 36.46 18.48 -4.65
C ASP A 106 37.36 18.10 -3.45
N ASP A 107 37.62 16.81 -3.23
CA ASP A 107 38.49 16.28 -2.18
C ASP A 107 39.96 16.11 -2.64
N GLY A 108 40.26 16.44 -3.90
CA GLY A 108 41.60 16.38 -4.47
C GLY A 108 42.00 15.01 -5.02
N ASN A 109 41.09 14.05 -5.14
CA ASN A 109 41.35 12.75 -5.76
C ASN A 109 41.20 12.84 -7.28
N TRP A 110 42.10 12.18 -7.99
CA TRP A 110 42.08 12.10 -9.44
C TRP A 110 41.25 10.92 -9.92
N HIS A 111 40.37 11.21 -10.88
CA HIS A 111 39.52 10.23 -11.57
C HIS A 111 39.83 10.26 -13.06
N ASP A 112 39.73 9.11 -13.71
CA ASP A 112 39.92 8.94 -15.14
C ASP A 112 38.62 8.44 -15.78
N THR A 113 38.21 9.06 -16.89
CA THR A 113 37.04 8.61 -17.66
C THR A 113 37.44 8.46 -19.12
N THR A 114 36.93 7.42 -19.78
CA THR A 114 37.11 7.17 -21.21
C THR A 114 35.73 7.05 -21.83
N SER A 115 35.48 7.79 -22.90
CA SER A 115 34.22 7.77 -23.64
C SER A 115 34.48 7.43 -25.10
N ALA A 116 33.62 6.61 -25.68
CA ALA A 116 33.64 6.33 -27.11
C ALA A 116 33.39 7.62 -27.92
N VAL A 117 33.94 7.67 -29.13
CA VAL A 117 33.60 8.73 -30.10
C VAL A 117 32.23 8.41 -30.70
N ASN A 118 31.32 9.39 -30.78
CA ASN A 118 29.92 9.15 -31.22
C ASN A 118 29.81 8.40 -32.54
N ASP A 119 30.45 8.87 -33.61
CA ASP A 119 30.41 8.23 -34.92
C ASP A 119 31.82 8.12 -35.48
N GLY A 120 32.10 7.05 -36.22
CA GLY A 120 33.39 6.90 -36.84
C GLY A 120 33.62 5.60 -37.56
N SER A 121 34.87 5.46 -37.99
CA SER A 121 35.38 4.22 -38.58
C SER A 121 36.83 4.04 -38.16
N ILE A 122 37.22 2.79 -37.92
CA ILE A 122 38.63 2.42 -37.69
C ILE A 122 39.02 1.33 -38.67
N THR A 123 40.28 1.38 -39.08
CA THR A 123 40.90 0.28 -39.84
C THR A 123 41.73 -0.54 -38.89
N ILE A 124 41.51 -1.86 -38.91
CA ILE A 124 42.16 -2.84 -38.05
C ILE A 124 43.06 -3.73 -38.91
N GLN A 125 44.30 -3.90 -38.47
CA GLN A 125 45.15 -4.99 -38.92
C GLN A 125 44.95 -6.20 -37.99
N PRO A 126 44.42 -7.33 -38.50
CA PRO A 126 44.37 -8.60 -37.76
C PRO A 126 45.68 -8.95 -37.05
N ILE A 127 45.60 -9.60 -35.87
CA ILE A 127 46.79 -10.11 -35.16
C ILE A 127 47.61 -11.04 -36.08
N GLU A 128 46.91 -11.89 -36.81
CA GLU A 128 47.52 -12.74 -37.82
C GLU A 128 47.80 -11.93 -39.09
N SER A 129 49.04 -11.46 -39.22
CA SER A 129 49.51 -10.58 -40.30
C SER A 129 49.32 -11.11 -41.74
N GLN A 130 48.87 -12.37 -41.90
CA GLN A 130 48.54 -12.94 -43.21
C GLN A 130 47.19 -12.45 -43.77
N TYR A 131 46.31 -11.91 -42.93
CA TYR A 131 45.00 -11.40 -43.34
C TYR A 131 45.05 -9.90 -43.65
N ALA A 132 44.19 -9.47 -44.56
CA ALA A 132 44.12 -8.08 -44.98
C ALA A 132 43.55 -7.17 -43.86
N PRO A 133 43.93 -5.88 -43.81
CA PRO A 133 43.25 -4.93 -42.95
C PRO A 133 41.78 -4.79 -43.35
N PHE A 134 40.90 -4.68 -42.36
CA PHE A 134 39.47 -4.45 -42.55
C PHE A 134 39.04 -3.17 -41.83
N THR A 135 37.93 -2.58 -42.28
CA THR A 135 37.36 -1.38 -41.66
C THR A 135 36.07 -1.75 -40.96
N VAL A 136 35.88 -1.21 -39.77
CA VAL A 136 34.62 -1.29 -39.02
C VAL A 136 34.06 0.11 -38.85
N TYR A 137 32.74 0.20 -38.87
CA TYR A 137 31.96 1.43 -38.79
C TYR A 137 31.10 1.42 -37.54
N TRP A 138 30.79 2.59 -37.00
CA TRP A 138 29.77 2.73 -35.97
C TRP A 138 29.11 4.09 -36.05
N SER A 139 27.94 4.15 -35.43
CA SER A 139 27.24 5.39 -35.13
C SER A 139 26.91 5.47 -33.64
N GLU A 140 26.42 6.62 -33.20
CA GLU A 140 25.91 6.84 -31.84
C GLU A 140 24.76 5.86 -31.49
N GLU A 141 24.10 5.29 -32.51
CA GLU A 141 23.03 4.29 -32.35
C GLU A 141 23.54 2.84 -32.19
N THR A 142 24.79 2.55 -32.57
CA THR A 142 25.35 1.18 -32.54
C THR A 142 26.45 1.01 -31.50
N LEU A 143 27.32 2.00 -31.32
CA LEU A 143 28.38 2.01 -30.32
C LEU A 143 28.00 3.02 -29.22
N GLY A 144 27.37 2.53 -28.15
CA GLY A 144 27.06 3.32 -26.96
C GLY A 144 28.31 3.67 -26.14
N GLU A 145 28.14 3.98 -24.84
CA GLU A 145 29.26 4.23 -23.90
C GLU A 145 30.15 2.99 -23.62
N GLU A 146 29.94 1.88 -24.33
CA GLU A 146 30.37 0.53 -23.96
C GLU A 146 31.79 0.18 -24.41
N LEU A 147 32.77 0.97 -23.97
CA LEU A 147 34.18 0.67 -24.16
C LEU A 147 34.82 0.14 -22.86
N ASN A 148 35.38 -1.07 -22.90
CA ASN A 148 36.16 -1.61 -21.80
C ASN A 148 37.61 -1.11 -21.88
N ALA A 149 37.87 0.08 -21.33
CA ALA A 149 39.18 0.71 -21.32
C ALA A 149 40.00 0.43 -20.05
N LYS A 150 41.33 0.48 -20.18
CA LYS A 150 42.22 0.35 -19.02
C LYS A 150 42.18 1.61 -18.17
N SER A 151 42.00 1.48 -16.86
CA SER A 151 42.19 2.61 -15.94
C SER A 151 43.66 3.04 -15.91
N ARG A 152 43.88 4.32 -16.14
CA ARG A 152 45.20 4.95 -16.25
C ARG A 152 45.68 5.61 -14.94
N HIS A 153 44.89 5.55 -13.86
CA HIS A 153 45.24 6.00 -12.48
C HIS A 153 45.98 7.36 -12.46
N CYS A 154 45.28 8.40 -12.95
CA CYS A 154 45.81 9.70 -13.41
C CYS A 154 46.90 10.37 -12.54
N PRO A 155 48.00 10.84 -13.19
CA PRO A 155 48.33 12.27 -13.24
C PRO A 155 48.98 12.72 -14.59
N ARG A 156 48.36 12.45 -15.76
CA ARG A 156 48.84 12.87 -17.10
C ARG A 156 47.73 13.45 -17.98
N SER A 157 48.14 14.02 -19.13
CA SER A 157 47.32 14.56 -20.21
C SER A 157 46.30 13.58 -20.77
N ASP A 158 45.26 14.11 -21.39
CA ASP A 158 44.24 13.39 -22.15
C ASP A 158 44.85 12.34 -23.10
N TRP A 159 44.12 11.24 -23.30
CA TRP A 159 44.53 10.12 -24.15
C TRP A 159 43.43 9.75 -25.14
N THR A 160 43.83 9.01 -26.17
CA THR A 160 42.93 8.44 -27.15
C THR A 160 43.25 6.96 -27.32
N VAL A 161 42.23 6.13 -27.55
CA VAL A 161 42.41 4.77 -28.05
C VAL A 161 42.37 4.87 -29.58
N SER A 162 43.51 4.63 -30.23
CA SER A 162 43.73 5.04 -31.62
C SER A 162 44.83 4.21 -32.29
N ALA A 163 45.29 4.65 -33.46
CA ALA A 163 46.31 3.95 -34.23
C ALA A 163 47.54 3.54 -33.38
N GLY A 164 47.86 2.25 -33.41
CA GLY A 164 48.91 1.61 -32.61
C GLY A 164 48.38 0.81 -31.41
N ASP A 165 47.13 1.02 -31.00
CA ASP A 165 46.53 0.28 -29.89
C ASP A 165 45.96 -1.07 -30.33
N LYS A 166 46.11 -2.07 -29.45
CA LYS A 166 45.51 -3.39 -29.61
C LYS A 166 44.08 -3.37 -29.07
N VAL A 167 43.13 -3.87 -29.84
CA VAL A 167 41.71 -3.91 -29.45
C VAL A 167 41.09 -5.26 -29.76
N GLN A 168 40.12 -5.64 -28.93
CA GLN A 168 39.17 -6.70 -29.22
C GLN A 168 37.83 -6.05 -29.51
N LEU A 169 37.16 -6.48 -30.58
CA LEU A 169 35.95 -5.87 -31.10
C LEU A 169 34.81 -6.90 -31.06
N PHE A 170 33.62 -6.43 -30.68
CA PHE A 170 32.36 -7.13 -30.87
C PHE A 170 31.60 -6.43 -31.99
N VAL A 171 31.45 -7.14 -33.11
CA VAL A 171 30.94 -6.57 -34.36
C VAL A 171 29.81 -7.42 -34.94
N LEU A 172 28.94 -6.78 -35.71
CA LEU A 172 27.96 -7.40 -36.57
C LEU A 172 28.41 -7.28 -38.02
N ASP A 173 28.56 -8.41 -38.69
CA ASP A 173 28.70 -8.49 -40.15
C ASP A 173 27.30 -8.62 -40.76
N ASP A 174 26.85 -7.63 -41.52
CA ASP A 174 25.53 -7.64 -42.19
C ASP A 174 25.61 -8.14 -43.65
N GLY A 175 26.80 -8.52 -44.11
CA GLY A 175 27.10 -8.97 -45.47
C GLY A 175 27.66 -7.88 -46.39
N ASP A 176 27.43 -6.60 -46.06
CA ASP A 176 27.93 -5.46 -46.80
C ASP A 176 29.01 -4.69 -46.00
N ASP A 177 28.77 -4.45 -44.70
CA ASP A 177 29.61 -3.69 -43.79
C ASP A 177 29.79 -4.39 -42.42
N LEU A 178 30.86 -4.00 -41.72
CA LEU A 178 31.13 -4.44 -40.33
C LEU A 178 30.76 -3.33 -39.35
N TRP A 179 29.73 -3.57 -38.54
CA TRP A 179 29.23 -2.64 -37.55
C TRP A 179 29.79 -2.94 -36.16
N LEU A 180 30.43 -1.96 -35.55
CA LEU A 180 31.00 -2.07 -34.22
C LEU A 180 29.96 -1.73 -33.15
N PHE A 181 29.79 -2.64 -32.20
CA PHE A 181 28.85 -2.52 -31.09
C PHE A 181 29.53 -2.33 -29.74
N SER A 182 30.71 -2.94 -29.53
CA SER A 182 31.48 -2.82 -28.29
C SER A 182 32.95 -3.14 -28.52
N ALA A 183 33.84 -2.60 -27.70
CA ALA A 183 35.28 -2.84 -27.81
C ALA A 183 36.01 -2.89 -26.47
N GLY A 184 37.08 -3.68 -26.41
CA GLY A 184 37.96 -3.80 -25.25
C GLY A 184 39.40 -3.39 -25.58
N GLU A 185 39.99 -2.57 -24.71
CA GLU A 185 41.33 -2.03 -24.87
C GLU A 185 42.41 -2.99 -24.37
N GLY A 186 43.42 -3.26 -25.20
CA GLY A 186 44.68 -3.86 -24.77
C GLY A 186 44.54 -5.27 -24.18
N GLY A 187 43.72 -6.10 -24.83
CA GLY A 187 43.45 -7.49 -24.44
C GLY A 187 42.32 -7.65 -23.40
N LEU A 188 41.61 -6.57 -23.08
CA LEU A 188 40.35 -6.65 -22.36
C LEU A 188 39.25 -7.14 -23.31
N GLU A 189 38.30 -7.92 -22.77
CA GLU A 189 37.12 -8.35 -23.53
C GLU A 189 36.18 -7.17 -23.77
N PRO A 190 35.48 -7.12 -24.92
CA PRO A 190 34.43 -6.14 -25.16
C PRO A 190 33.35 -6.21 -24.07
N SER A 191 32.79 -5.05 -23.71
CA SER A 191 31.64 -4.97 -22.79
C SER A 191 30.39 -5.61 -23.42
N GLU A 192 29.51 -6.18 -22.59
CA GLU A 192 28.19 -6.64 -23.04
C GLU A 192 27.30 -5.47 -23.50
N VAL A 193 26.61 -5.65 -24.62
CA VAL A 193 25.61 -4.72 -25.16
C VAL A 193 24.29 -4.88 -24.43
N THR A 194 23.90 -3.86 -23.65
CA THR A 194 22.78 -3.99 -22.70
C THR A 194 21.72 -2.91 -22.77
N ASP A 195 21.76 -2.02 -23.77
CA ASP A 195 20.84 -0.88 -23.89
C ASP A 195 19.37 -1.31 -23.89
N ARG A 196 19.08 -2.40 -24.60
CA ARG A 196 17.72 -2.96 -24.72
C ARG A 196 17.23 -3.53 -23.38
N GLU A 197 18.06 -4.31 -22.71
CA GLU A 197 17.79 -4.88 -21.39
C GLU A 197 17.62 -3.78 -20.35
N ASP A 198 18.44 -2.72 -20.42
CA ASP A 198 18.34 -1.56 -19.54
C ASP A 198 17.01 -0.83 -19.70
N MET A 199 16.52 -0.64 -20.93
CA MET A 199 15.17 -0.11 -21.16
C MET A 199 14.09 -1.02 -20.55
N GLN A 200 14.21 -2.34 -20.69
CA GLN A 200 13.27 -3.29 -20.08
C GLN A 200 13.32 -3.28 -18.54
N ARG A 201 14.51 -3.13 -17.94
CA ARG A 201 14.70 -2.97 -16.49
C ARG A 201 14.02 -1.72 -15.97
N TRP A 202 14.19 -0.60 -16.67
CA TRP A 202 13.46 0.64 -16.36
C TRP A 202 11.95 0.41 -16.45
N ALA A 203 11.47 -0.25 -17.51
CA ALA A 203 10.05 -0.58 -17.63
C ALA A 203 9.51 -1.38 -16.43
N LEU A 204 10.23 -2.42 -16.01
CA LEU A 204 9.89 -3.24 -14.85
C LEU A 204 9.90 -2.43 -13.55
N LEU A 205 10.88 -1.54 -13.37
CA LEU A 205 10.98 -0.66 -12.19
C LEU A 205 9.78 0.29 -12.10
N PHE A 206 9.41 0.94 -13.20
CA PHE A 206 8.26 1.84 -13.25
C PHE A 206 6.94 1.09 -13.02
N CYS A 207 6.76 -0.11 -13.60
CA CYS A 207 5.61 -0.97 -13.34
C CYS A 207 5.52 -1.42 -11.88
N MET A 208 6.65 -1.80 -11.26
CA MET A 208 6.72 -2.18 -9.84
C MET A 208 6.28 -1.03 -8.93
N ILE A 209 6.82 0.18 -9.13
CA ILE A 209 6.45 1.35 -8.32
C ILE A 209 4.97 1.72 -8.53
N GLY A 210 4.52 1.75 -9.79
CA GLY A 210 3.12 2.03 -10.13
C GLY A 210 2.16 1.04 -9.48
N ALA A 211 2.48 -0.25 -9.51
CA ALA A 211 1.68 -1.31 -8.90
C ALA A 211 1.62 -1.20 -7.38
N ALA A 212 2.74 -0.90 -6.71
CA ALA A 212 2.78 -0.71 -5.26
C ALA A 212 1.90 0.47 -4.80
N ILE A 213 1.94 1.59 -5.52
CA ILE A 213 1.08 2.76 -5.26
C ILE A 213 -0.39 2.37 -5.46
N LEU A 214 -0.71 1.63 -6.52
CA LEU A 214 -2.07 1.19 -6.81
C LEU A 214 -2.62 0.28 -5.71
N MET A 215 -1.83 -0.68 -5.23
CA MET A 215 -2.20 -1.55 -4.11
C MET A 215 -2.54 -0.74 -2.85
N ALA A 216 -1.72 0.26 -2.52
CA ALA A 216 -1.92 1.08 -1.33
C ALA A 216 -3.15 2.01 -1.43
N ALA A 217 -3.45 2.49 -2.64
CA ALA A 217 -4.53 3.45 -2.89
C ALA A 217 -5.89 2.82 -3.23
N THR A 218 -5.91 1.54 -3.61
CA THR A 218 -7.15 0.85 -3.99
C THR A 218 -8.01 0.58 -2.75
N PRO A 219 -9.25 1.09 -2.67
CA PRO A 219 -10.13 0.79 -1.54
C PRO A 219 -10.65 -0.65 -1.57
N THR A 220 -11.24 -1.07 -0.46
CA THR A 220 -11.96 -2.34 -0.35
C THR A 220 -13.26 -2.29 -1.15
N SER A 221 -13.81 -3.45 -1.49
CA SER A 221 -15.02 -3.54 -2.29
C SER A 221 -16.26 -3.03 -1.55
N LEU A 222 -16.33 -3.22 -0.23
CA LEU A 222 -17.45 -2.77 0.59
C LEU A 222 -17.40 -1.28 0.96
N ALA A 223 -16.21 -0.68 1.07
CA ALA A 223 -16.09 0.70 1.55
C ALA A 223 -16.77 1.74 0.66
N GLN A 224 -16.84 1.50 -0.66
CA GLN A 224 -17.47 2.43 -1.58
C GLN A 224 -18.99 2.44 -1.40
N ASP A 225 -19.61 1.27 -1.45
CA ASP A 225 -21.06 1.10 -1.38
C ASP A 225 -21.64 1.61 -0.05
N MET A 226 -20.89 1.41 1.03
CA MET A 226 -21.28 1.87 2.36
C MET A 226 -21.24 3.39 2.47
N ARG A 227 -20.26 4.02 1.82
CA ARG A 227 -20.19 5.48 1.75
C ARG A 227 -21.31 6.06 0.88
N GLU A 228 -21.60 5.44 -0.25
CA GLU A 228 -22.68 5.89 -1.13
C GLU A 228 -24.05 5.79 -0.44
N SER A 229 -24.24 4.77 0.39
CA SER A 229 -25.43 4.60 1.22
C SER A 229 -25.52 5.67 2.33
N GLN A 230 -24.44 5.93 3.06
CA GLN A 230 -24.41 6.93 4.15
C GLN A 230 -24.75 8.36 3.69
N LYS A 231 -24.39 8.75 2.46
CA LYS A 231 -24.64 10.11 1.93
C LYS A 231 -26.12 10.47 1.75
N GLN A 232 -27.03 9.50 1.85
CA GLN A 232 -28.46 9.72 1.60
C GLN A 232 -29.25 10.17 2.84
N HIS A 233 -28.61 10.24 4.01
CA HIS A 233 -29.30 10.43 5.28
C HIS A 233 -29.07 11.81 5.91
N SER A 234 -30.09 12.30 6.61
CA SER A 234 -30.10 13.63 7.23
C SER A 234 -29.19 13.73 8.46
N VAL A 235 -28.61 14.93 8.67
CA VAL A 235 -27.86 15.28 9.89
C VAL A 235 -28.69 15.00 11.14
N ARG A 236 -28.04 14.38 12.13
CA ARG A 236 -28.66 13.81 13.33
C ARG A 236 -28.72 14.82 14.44
N GLU A 237 -29.81 14.79 15.21
CA GLU A 237 -29.89 15.53 16.46
C GLU A 237 -29.40 14.67 17.63
N GLN A 238 -28.23 15.00 18.17
CA GLN A 238 -27.73 14.33 19.36
C GLN A 238 -28.57 14.75 20.58
N MET A 239 -28.93 13.78 21.42
CA MET A 239 -29.72 13.99 22.62
C MET A 239 -28.86 13.99 23.89
N HIS A 240 -29.40 14.48 25.00
CA HIS A 240 -28.77 14.49 26.32
C HIS A 240 -29.80 14.14 27.40
N LEU A 241 -29.48 13.16 28.24
CA LEU A 241 -30.24 12.83 29.45
C LEU A 241 -29.45 13.30 30.68
N SER A 242 -29.94 14.34 31.35
CA SER A 242 -29.34 14.82 32.59
C SER A 242 -29.86 14.05 33.79
N LYS A 243 -28.95 13.49 34.60
CA LYS A 243 -29.31 12.74 35.82
C LYS A 243 -30.14 13.55 36.81
N SER A 244 -29.91 14.86 36.90
CA SER A 244 -30.60 15.73 37.87
C SER A 244 -32.05 16.04 37.49
N THR A 245 -32.37 15.99 36.20
CA THR A 245 -33.71 16.32 35.70
C THR A 245 -34.49 15.09 35.25
N GLY A 246 -33.80 14.02 34.82
CA GLY A 246 -34.42 12.84 34.21
C GLY A 246 -35.10 13.12 32.88
N VAL A 247 -34.88 14.29 32.27
CA VAL A 247 -35.52 14.72 31.02
C VAL A 247 -34.53 14.60 29.87
N LEU A 248 -34.98 13.98 28.77
CA LEU A 248 -34.25 13.91 27.52
C LEU A 248 -34.41 15.26 26.78
N VAL A 249 -33.30 15.92 26.48
CA VAL A 249 -33.25 17.22 25.78
C VAL A 249 -32.26 17.16 24.63
N LYS A 250 -32.32 18.11 23.69
CA LYS A 250 -31.28 18.24 22.66
C LYS A 250 -29.92 18.52 23.30
N ALA A 251 -28.89 17.83 22.85
CA ALA A 251 -27.52 18.02 23.34
C ALA A 251 -27.00 19.42 22.99
N VAL A 252 -26.15 19.96 23.86
CA VAL A 252 -25.44 21.22 23.64
C VAL A 252 -24.01 20.91 23.21
N GLY A 253 -23.61 21.41 22.04
CA GLY A 253 -22.25 21.23 21.55
C GLY A 253 -22.19 21.06 20.02
N PRO A 254 -21.03 20.65 19.50
CA PRO A 254 -20.89 20.32 18.08
C PRO A 254 -21.66 19.02 17.74
N GLU A 255 -22.22 18.99 16.54
CA GLU A 255 -22.85 17.80 15.96
C GLU A 255 -21.87 17.05 15.05
N ARG A 256 -22.16 15.78 14.79
CA ARG A 256 -21.39 14.93 13.88
C ARG A 256 -21.44 15.51 12.46
N GLY A 257 -20.30 15.49 11.76
CA GLY A 257 -20.25 15.91 10.36
C GLY A 257 -20.84 14.86 9.42
N GLU A 258 -21.28 15.28 8.24
CA GLU A 258 -21.84 14.41 7.18
C GLU A 258 -20.84 13.36 6.64
N ASP A 259 -19.53 13.55 6.88
CA ASP A 259 -18.46 12.64 6.43
C ASP A 259 -18.07 11.60 7.51
N ASP A 260 -18.90 11.32 8.52
CA ASP A 260 -18.57 10.37 9.58
C ASP A 260 -18.77 8.89 9.18
N TYR A 261 -17.64 8.29 8.78
CA TYR A 261 -17.30 6.85 8.71
C TYR A 261 -18.15 5.87 9.52
N ASN A 262 -18.32 6.21 10.78
CA ASN A 262 -18.62 5.25 11.84
C ASN A 262 -20.06 5.35 12.30
N ASP A 263 -20.93 5.97 11.51
CA ASP A 263 -22.31 6.14 11.90
C ASP A 263 -23.31 5.49 10.94
N TRP A 264 -24.57 5.39 11.38
CA TRP A 264 -25.62 4.57 10.74
C TRP A 264 -25.62 4.75 9.22
N ILE A 265 -25.58 3.62 8.53
CA ILE A 265 -25.70 3.48 7.07
C ILE A 265 -27.17 3.53 6.67
N LEU A 266 -28.07 2.97 7.50
CA LEU A 266 -29.52 3.06 7.40
C LEU A 266 -30.05 4.11 8.38
N ASP A 267 -31.36 4.36 8.35
CA ASP A 267 -31.99 5.33 9.25
C ASP A 267 -31.78 4.95 10.72
N GLU A 268 -31.40 5.96 11.50
CA GLU A 268 -31.22 5.83 12.95
C GLU A 268 -32.53 5.40 13.63
N PRO A 269 -32.49 4.48 14.62
CA PRO A 269 -33.65 4.21 15.46
C PRO A 269 -34.10 5.45 16.23
N SER A 270 -35.35 5.87 16.03
CA SER A 270 -35.91 7.08 16.66
C SER A 270 -35.80 7.03 18.19
N HIS A 271 -35.40 8.16 18.79
CA HIS A 271 -35.37 8.31 20.25
C HIS A 271 -36.76 8.33 20.89
N GLU A 272 -37.82 8.55 20.10
CA GLU A 272 -39.21 8.47 20.58
C GLU A 272 -39.61 7.04 20.99
N LEU A 273 -38.92 6.02 20.47
CA LEU A 273 -39.14 4.61 20.81
C LEU A 273 -38.49 4.22 22.14
N TRP A 274 -37.64 5.08 22.72
CA TRP A 274 -36.85 4.72 23.89
C TRP A 274 -37.71 4.61 25.15
N ASN A 275 -37.75 3.42 25.75
CA ASN A 275 -38.37 3.22 27.05
C ASN A 275 -37.43 3.65 28.18
N LEU A 276 -37.48 4.94 28.54
CA LEU A 276 -36.67 5.49 29.65
C LEU A 276 -37.05 4.93 31.02
N GLY A 277 -38.28 4.42 31.18
CA GLY A 277 -38.75 3.83 32.44
C GLY A 277 -38.27 2.38 32.66
N ASN A 278 -38.16 1.60 31.58
CA ASN A 278 -37.52 0.29 31.59
C ASN A 278 -36.59 0.16 30.38
N PRO A 279 -35.30 0.53 30.52
CA PRO A 279 -34.35 0.52 29.40
C PRO A 279 -33.97 -0.88 28.93
N TYR A 280 -34.36 -1.92 29.67
CA TYR A 280 -34.12 -3.31 29.30
C TYR A 280 -35.25 -3.90 28.46
N ALA A 281 -36.45 -3.31 28.49
CA ALA A 281 -37.59 -3.79 27.72
C ALA A 281 -37.41 -3.56 26.21
N ALA A 282 -38.06 -4.41 25.40
CA ALA A 282 -38.12 -4.25 23.96
C ALA A 282 -38.76 -2.93 23.53
N ASP A 283 -38.36 -2.43 22.36
CA ASP A 283 -39.02 -1.28 21.72
C ASP A 283 -40.45 -1.64 21.29
N GLU A 284 -41.28 -0.63 21.07
CA GLU A 284 -42.67 -0.83 20.64
C GLU A 284 -42.75 -1.66 19.34
N GLY A 285 -43.42 -2.81 19.43
CA GLY A 285 -43.53 -3.77 18.33
C GLY A 285 -42.46 -4.87 18.30
N ASP A 286 -41.55 -4.94 19.28
CA ASP A 286 -40.49 -5.97 19.42
C ASP A 286 -39.69 -6.15 18.12
N LYS A 287 -39.43 -5.03 17.43
CA LYS A 287 -38.69 -5.01 16.17
C LYS A 287 -37.23 -4.71 16.42
N ILE A 288 -36.38 -5.62 15.93
CA ILE A 288 -34.93 -5.42 15.88
C ILE A 288 -34.62 -4.24 14.96
N ILE A 289 -33.59 -3.45 15.32
CA ILE A 289 -33.07 -2.33 14.53
C ILE A 289 -32.74 -2.76 13.10
N GLU A 290 -32.88 -1.85 12.13
CA GLU A 290 -32.68 -2.14 10.70
C GLU A 290 -31.29 -2.71 10.40
N GLU A 291 -30.22 -2.14 10.96
CA GLU A 291 -28.84 -2.60 10.74
C GLU A 291 -28.39 -3.82 11.56
N HIS A 292 -29.29 -4.46 12.30
CA HIS A 292 -28.87 -5.64 13.08
C HIS A 292 -28.52 -6.81 12.14
N PRO A 293 -27.42 -7.55 12.39
CA PRO A 293 -27.00 -8.66 11.52
C PRO A 293 -28.07 -9.73 11.26
N ASN A 294 -28.88 -10.07 12.28
CA ASN A 294 -30.05 -10.96 12.11
C ASN A 294 -31.13 -10.48 11.12
N LYS A 295 -31.08 -9.22 10.67
CA LYS A 295 -32.07 -8.61 9.77
C LYS A 295 -31.50 -8.34 8.38
N ILE A 296 -30.31 -7.76 8.32
CA ILE A 296 -29.64 -7.44 7.05
C ILE A 296 -28.77 -8.58 6.53
N GLY A 297 -28.21 -9.43 7.40
CA GLY A 297 -27.16 -10.40 7.08
C GLY A 297 -25.75 -9.81 7.14
N THR A 298 -24.74 -10.66 6.96
CA THR A 298 -23.32 -10.27 6.95
C THR A 298 -22.84 -10.10 5.49
N PRO A 299 -22.39 -8.91 5.07
CA PRO A 299 -21.90 -8.68 3.72
C PRO A 299 -20.61 -9.47 3.42
N ILE A 300 -20.46 -9.86 2.15
CA ILE A 300 -19.31 -10.66 1.68
C ILE A 300 -18.50 -9.83 0.68
N PRO A 301 -17.24 -9.47 1.00
CA PRO A 301 -16.41 -8.70 0.08
C PRO A 301 -16.06 -9.52 -1.17
N ALA A 302 -15.83 -8.81 -2.27
CA ALA A 302 -15.41 -9.41 -3.55
C ALA A 302 -14.15 -10.27 -3.38
N THR A 303 -14.11 -11.42 -4.05
CA THR A 303 -12.94 -12.32 -3.99
C THR A 303 -11.66 -11.61 -4.45
N LEU A 304 -11.75 -10.86 -5.55
CA LEU A 304 -10.66 -10.08 -6.15
C LEU A 304 -11.12 -8.64 -6.45
N THR A 305 -10.21 -7.69 -6.31
CA THR A 305 -10.35 -6.29 -6.74
C THR A 305 -9.11 -5.85 -7.52
N PHE A 306 -9.00 -4.55 -7.87
CA PHE A 306 -7.75 -4.01 -8.43
C PHE A 306 -6.55 -4.19 -7.52
N TYR A 307 -6.76 -4.36 -6.22
CA TYR A 307 -5.68 -4.69 -5.30
C TYR A 307 -4.99 -5.99 -5.71
N SER A 308 -5.77 -7.01 -6.07
CA SER A 308 -5.25 -8.31 -6.51
C SER A 308 -4.49 -8.21 -7.85
N ILE A 309 -5.04 -7.44 -8.79
CA ILE A 309 -4.39 -7.21 -10.11
C ILE A 309 -3.08 -6.45 -9.91
N ALA A 310 -3.09 -5.37 -9.12
CA ALA A 310 -1.91 -4.59 -8.79
C ALA A 310 -0.87 -5.45 -8.06
N ALA A 311 -1.30 -6.30 -7.12
CA ALA A 311 -0.40 -7.24 -6.45
C ALA A 311 0.24 -8.23 -7.43
N ALA A 312 -0.51 -8.75 -8.40
CA ALA A 312 0.05 -9.65 -9.42
C ALA A 312 1.10 -8.95 -10.29
N ILE A 313 0.82 -7.71 -10.76
CA ILE A 313 1.78 -6.91 -11.52
C ILE A 313 3.04 -6.66 -10.67
N PHE A 314 2.85 -6.27 -9.40
CA PHE A 314 3.96 -6.06 -8.47
C PHE A 314 4.82 -7.33 -8.32
N ILE A 315 4.22 -8.52 -8.14
CA ILE A 315 4.95 -9.79 -8.07
C ILE A 315 5.79 -9.99 -9.33
N VAL A 316 5.16 -9.97 -10.49
CA VAL A 316 5.79 -10.31 -11.76
C VAL A 316 6.92 -9.34 -12.07
N SER A 317 6.68 -8.03 -11.96
CA SER A 317 7.69 -7.02 -12.24
C SER A 317 8.89 -7.13 -11.31
N THR A 318 8.64 -7.40 -10.02
CA THR A 318 9.70 -7.47 -9.02
C THR A 318 10.54 -8.74 -9.16
N VAL A 319 9.90 -9.90 -9.35
CA VAL A 319 10.60 -11.18 -9.53
C VAL A 319 11.43 -11.14 -10.80
N TRP A 320 10.87 -10.63 -11.89
CA TRP A 320 11.59 -10.50 -13.16
C TRP A 320 12.78 -9.54 -13.02
N LEU A 321 12.56 -8.32 -12.52
CA LEU A 321 13.64 -7.34 -12.35
C LEU A 321 14.76 -7.86 -11.45
N SER A 322 14.40 -8.56 -10.37
CA SER A 322 15.39 -9.15 -9.46
C SER A 322 16.18 -10.28 -10.12
N ALA A 323 15.53 -11.15 -10.90
CA ALA A 323 16.21 -12.26 -11.58
C ALA A 323 17.15 -11.73 -12.67
N ASP A 324 16.69 -10.76 -13.45
CA ASP A 324 17.44 -10.15 -14.53
C ASP A 324 18.71 -9.44 -14.04
N LEU A 325 18.62 -8.67 -12.95
CA LEU A 325 19.78 -8.01 -12.34
C LEU A 325 20.82 -8.99 -11.77
N LEU A 326 20.41 -10.20 -11.38
CA LEU A 326 21.31 -11.23 -10.86
C LEU A 326 21.99 -12.04 -11.98
N ALA A 327 21.34 -12.16 -13.14
CA ALA A 327 21.86 -12.91 -14.27
C ALA A 327 22.97 -12.16 -15.04
N ARG A 328 23.14 -10.85 -14.83
CA ARG A 328 24.13 -10.04 -15.54
C ARG A 328 25.57 -10.39 -15.11
N HIS A 329 26.40 -10.73 -16.09
CA HIS A 329 27.83 -10.97 -15.88
C HIS A 329 28.61 -9.65 -15.99
N GLY A 330 29.69 -9.50 -15.21
CA GLY A 330 30.70 -8.46 -15.48
C GLY A 330 30.77 -7.24 -14.54
N SER A 331 29.78 -6.94 -13.69
CA SER A 331 29.88 -5.78 -12.77
C SER A 331 29.42 -6.10 -11.34
N ILE A 332 30.34 -5.90 -10.37
CA ILE A 332 30.07 -6.04 -8.92
C ILE A 332 28.88 -5.18 -8.48
N VAL A 333 28.70 -4.01 -9.10
CA VAL A 333 27.62 -3.07 -8.77
C VAL A 333 26.25 -3.67 -9.04
N HIS A 334 26.05 -4.31 -10.19
CA HIS A 334 24.76 -4.93 -10.53
C HIS A 334 24.44 -6.10 -9.62
N VAL A 335 25.42 -6.95 -9.32
CA VAL A 335 25.25 -8.06 -8.37
C VAL A 335 24.85 -7.54 -6.99
N VAL A 336 25.47 -6.45 -6.53
CA VAL A 336 25.12 -5.82 -5.25
C VAL A 336 23.70 -5.25 -5.28
N ILE A 337 23.32 -4.50 -6.32
CA ILE A 337 21.97 -3.94 -6.46
C ILE A 337 20.91 -5.04 -6.55
N GLY A 338 21.16 -6.08 -7.37
CA GLY A 338 20.28 -7.24 -7.51
C GLY A 338 20.09 -7.98 -6.19
N ASN A 339 21.15 -8.17 -5.41
CA ASN A 339 21.06 -8.76 -4.06
C ASN A 339 20.29 -7.86 -3.08
N ILE A 340 20.51 -6.54 -3.11
CA ILE A 340 19.76 -5.58 -2.27
C ILE A 340 18.26 -5.66 -2.61
N LEU A 341 17.91 -5.67 -3.89
CA LEU A 341 16.52 -5.78 -4.34
C LEU A 341 15.91 -7.11 -3.89
N ARG A 342 16.61 -8.23 -4.13
CA ARG A 342 16.19 -9.58 -3.72
C ARG A 342 15.87 -9.67 -2.22
N TRP A 343 16.78 -9.22 -1.36
CA TRP A 343 16.58 -9.23 0.08
C TRP A 343 15.55 -8.19 0.54
N GLY A 344 15.55 -7.00 -0.06
CA GLY A 344 14.61 -5.92 0.26
C GLY A 344 13.16 -6.31 -0.03
N VAL A 345 12.92 -6.93 -1.18
CA VAL A 345 11.60 -7.44 -1.59
C VAL A 345 11.14 -8.58 -0.68
N MET A 346 12.04 -9.50 -0.34
CA MET A 346 11.74 -10.57 0.61
C MET A 346 11.29 -10.00 1.96
N ALA A 347 12.05 -9.05 2.50
CA ALA A 347 11.72 -8.39 3.76
C ALA A 347 10.37 -7.65 3.68
N PHE A 348 10.12 -6.92 2.58
CA PHE A 348 8.85 -6.25 2.33
C PHE A 348 7.68 -7.25 2.31
N ASN A 349 7.80 -8.35 1.57
CA ASN A 349 6.75 -9.37 1.48
C ASN A 349 6.46 -10.04 2.82
N ILE A 350 7.48 -10.29 3.66
CA ILE A 350 7.31 -10.82 5.02
C ILE A 350 6.54 -9.84 5.89
N VAL A 351 6.96 -8.57 5.92
CA VAL A 351 6.27 -7.52 6.69
C VAL A 351 4.83 -7.36 6.20
N TRP A 352 4.62 -7.35 4.89
CA TRP A 352 3.31 -7.22 4.27
C TRP A 352 2.40 -8.40 4.64
N ALA A 353 2.90 -9.64 4.55
CA ALA A 353 2.15 -10.83 4.93
C ALA A 353 1.78 -10.85 6.43
N ILE A 354 2.67 -10.40 7.31
CA ILE A 354 2.37 -10.27 8.75
C ILE A 354 1.25 -9.25 8.99
N ILE A 355 1.31 -8.09 8.32
CA ILE A 355 0.26 -7.05 8.42
C ILE A 355 -1.07 -7.61 7.92
N CYS A 356 -1.07 -8.28 6.77
CA CYS A 356 -2.29 -8.83 6.17
C CYS A 356 -2.86 -9.97 7.04
N TYR A 357 -2.02 -10.86 7.58
CA TYR A 357 -2.44 -11.92 8.50
C TYR A 357 -3.06 -11.35 9.79
N ARG A 358 -2.47 -10.31 10.38
CA ARG A 358 -3.04 -9.65 11.56
C ARG A 358 -4.42 -9.06 11.28
N ARG A 359 -4.58 -8.40 10.12
CA ARG A 359 -5.88 -7.86 9.68
C ARG A 359 -6.90 -8.96 9.43
N TRP A 360 -6.48 -10.03 8.75
CA TRP A 360 -7.30 -11.21 8.50
C TRP A 360 -7.79 -11.86 9.78
N LYS A 361 -6.91 -12.04 10.78
CA LYS A 361 -7.28 -12.60 12.08
C LYS A 361 -8.37 -11.79 12.78
N VAL A 362 -8.28 -10.46 12.76
CA VAL A 362 -9.32 -9.59 13.34
C VAL A 362 -10.62 -9.71 12.57
N ALA A 363 -10.57 -9.76 11.24
CA ALA A 363 -11.74 -9.92 10.39
C ALA A 363 -12.46 -11.26 10.62
N HIS A 364 -11.71 -12.35 10.71
CA HIS A 364 -12.27 -13.69 10.92
C HIS A 364 -12.86 -13.83 12.31
N ASN A 365 -12.23 -13.27 13.34
CA ASN A 365 -12.82 -13.25 14.69
C ASN A 365 -14.21 -12.59 14.73
N ILE A 366 -14.43 -11.55 13.91
CA ILE A 366 -15.74 -10.87 13.82
C ILE A 366 -16.72 -11.78 13.06
N ILE A 367 -16.35 -12.25 11.87
CA ILE A 367 -17.22 -13.08 11.03
C ILE A 367 -17.61 -14.42 11.71
N ASP A 368 -16.70 -15.02 12.47
CA ASP A 368 -16.90 -16.32 13.12
C ASP A 368 -17.70 -16.21 14.42
N THR A 369 -17.86 -15.01 14.98
CA THR A 369 -18.64 -14.80 16.21
C THR A 369 -20.07 -14.39 15.84
N PRO A 370 -21.09 -15.25 16.06
CA PRO A 370 -22.45 -14.87 15.71
C PRO A 370 -22.94 -13.73 16.60
N THR A 371 -23.40 -12.64 15.99
CA THR A 371 -24.04 -11.53 16.71
C THR A 371 -25.33 -12.00 17.39
N GLN A 372 -25.40 -11.83 18.71
CA GLN A 372 -26.54 -12.23 19.53
C GLN A 372 -27.52 -11.06 19.70
N LEU A 373 -28.77 -11.38 20.00
CA LEU A 373 -29.73 -10.39 20.47
C LEU A 373 -29.49 -10.07 21.95
N ALA A 374 -29.61 -8.81 22.32
CA ALA A 374 -29.48 -8.35 23.69
C ALA A 374 -30.47 -9.07 24.63
N ARG A 375 -31.69 -9.39 24.15
CA ARG A 375 -32.72 -10.07 24.96
C ARG A 375 -32.32 -11.48 25.42
N SER A 376 -31.48 -12.16 24.63
CA SER A 376 -31.18 -13.58 24.76
C SER A 376 -29.68 -13.86 24.87
N VAL A 377 -28.89 -12.84 25.16
CA VAL A 377 -27.44 -12.99 25.30
C VAL A 377 -27.12 -13.91 26.48
N ALA A 378 -26.23 -14.88 26.24
CA ALA A 378 -25.80 -15.82 27.26
C ALA A 378 -24.59 -15.29 28.04
N VAL A 379 -24.41 -15.75 29.28
CA VAL A 379 -23.19 -15.47 30.06
C VAL A 379 -21.99 -16.06 29.32
N GLY A 380 -20.95 -15.25 29.11
CA GLY A 380 -19.75 -15.66 28.38
C GLY A 380 -19.40 -14.70 27.23
N PRO A 381 -18.53 -15.12 26.30
CA PRO A 381 -18.17 -14.34 25.12
C PRO A 381 -19.41 -14.03 24.28
N ALA A 382 -19.63 -12.76 23.95
CA ALA A 382 -20.77 -12.33 23.17
C ALA A 382 -20.40 -11.16 22.25
N GLU A 383 -21.00 -11.17 21.06
CA GLU A 383 -21.01 -10.06 20.13
C GLU A 383 -22.41 -9.45 20.08
N LEU A 384 -22.50 -8.13 20.24
CA LEU A 384 -23.73 -7.36 20.21
C LEU A 384 -23.56 -6.12 19.34
N VAL A 385 -24.63 -5.75 18.64
CA VAL A 385 -24.73 -4.52 17.84
C VAL A 385 -26.00 -3.78 18.26
N GLY A 386 -25.89 -2.48 18.50
CA GLY A 386 -27.05 -1.69 18.93
C GLY A 386 -26.83 -0.19 18.88
N GLN A 387 -27.80 0.54 19.41
CA GLN A 387 -27.75 1.97 19.65
C GLN A 387 -27.32 2.25 21.09
N ILE A 388 -26.46 3.25 21.28
CA ILE A 388 -26.13 3.76 22.62
C ILE A 388 -27.34 4.54 23.16
N ARG A 389 -27.87 4.08 24.30
CA ARG A 389 -28.92 4.75 25.07
C ARG A 389 -28.42 5.13 26.47
N PRO A 390 -29.06 6.12 27.12
CA PRO A 390 -28.65 6.53 28.46
C PRO A 390 -28.67 5.37 29.46
N GLY A 391 -27.61 5.26 30.26
CA GLY A 391 -27.55 4.33 31.39
C GLY A 391 -28.17 4.91 32.66
N PRO A 392 -28.08 4.18 33.79
CA PRO A 392 -28.54 4.65 35.11
C PRO A 392 -27.97 6.00 35.54
N ALA A 393 -26.74 6.30 35.12
CA ALA A 393 -26.07 7.58 35.39
C ALA A 393 -26.49 8.72 34.46
N GLY A 394 -27.36 8.47 33.47
CA GLY A 394 -27.73 9.40 32.42
C GLY A 394 -26.63 9.55 31.37
N THR A 395 -26.31 10.79 31.00
CA THR A 395 -25.20 11.17 30.09
C THR A 395 -24.38 12.30 30.68
N MET A 396 -23.13 12.44 30.26
CA MET A 396 -22.22 13.49 30.72
C MET A 396 -22.18 14.68 29.76
N THR A 397 -21.73 15.82 30.29
CA THR A 397 -21.26 16.97 29.51
C THR A 397 -19.76 17.08 29.69
N VAL A 398 -19.03 17.03 28.58
CA VAL A 398 -17.57 17.10 28.56
C VAL A 398 -17.15 18.52 28.24
N GLU A 399 -16.28 19.10 29.06
CA GLU A 399 -15.65 20.39 28.81
C GLU A 399 -14.19 20.17 28.41
N VAL A 400 -13.81 20.66 27.24
CA VAL A 400 -12.46 20.54 26.68
C VAL A 400 -11.67 21.77 27.06
N ASN A 401 -11.07 21.72 28.25
CA ASN A 401 -10.29 22.77 28.91
C ASN A 401 -11.09 24.03 29.31
N ASP A 402 -12.08 24.44 28.53
CA ASP A 402 -12.87 25.67 28.75
C ASP A 402 -14.37 25.42 28.52
N ALA A 403 -15.23 26.10 29.28
CA ALA A 403 -16.69 26.03 29.19
C ALA A 403 -17.27 26.41 27.81
N SER A 404 -16.51 27.15 26.99
CA SER A 404 -16.84 27.45 25.59
C SER A 404 -16.71 26.25 24.65
N ARG A 405 -15.95 25.22 25.05
CA ARG A 405 -15.67 24.02 24.25
C ARG A 405 -16.27 22.80 24.95
N LYS A 406 -17.58 22.64 24.81
CA LYS A 406 -18.31 21.57 25.47
C LYS A 406 -19.17 20.74 24.54
N ALA A 407 -19.40 19.49 24.92
CA ALA A 407 -20.32 18.56 24.27
C ALA A 407 -21.11 17.78 25.32
N SER A 408 -22.44 17.89 25.28
CA SER A 408 -23.37 17.11 26.10
C SER A 408 -23.82 15.83 25.40
N GLY A 409 -24.49 14.94 26.12
CA GLY A 409 -25.03 13.70 25.54
C GLY A 409 -23.98 12.62 25.31
N VAL A 410 -22.89 12.67 26.07
CA VAL A 410 -21.73 11.78 25.93
C VAL A 410 -21.81 10.66 26.96
N VAL A 411 -21.31 9.47 26.63
CA VAL A 411 -21.16 8.34 27.57
C VAL A 411 -19.70 7.90 27.74
N ALA A 412 -18.86 8.17 26.75
CA ALA A 412 -17.42 8.04 26.86
C ALA A 412 -16.73 9.08 25.99
N PHE A 413 -15.58 9.59 26.42
CA PHE A 413 -14.81 10.57 25.66
C PHE A 413 -13.30 10.41 25.83
N LYS A 414 -12.60 11.00 24.88
CA LYS A 414 -11.19 11.34 24.97
C LYS A 414 -10.96 12.66 24.26
N TRP A 415 -10.33 13.63 24.92
CA TRP A 415 -9.90 14.85 24.26
C TRP A 415 -8.40 15.03 24.32
N LEU A 416 -7.87 15.71 23.29
CA LEU A 416 -6.45 16.02 23.13
C LEU A 416 -6.31 17.53 22.93
N GLU A 417 -5.45 18.15 23.71
CA GLU A 417 -4.94 19.50 23.49
C GLU A 417 -3.54 19.39 22.90
N GLU A 418 -3.35 19.99 21.72
CA GLU A 418 -2.09 19.88 20.98
C GLU A 418 -1.61 21.27 20.56
N GLN A 419 -0.31 21.49 20.68
CA GLN A 419 0.36 22.70 20.23
C GLN A 419 1.24 22.40 19.02
N TYR A 420 1.20 23.25 18.00
CA TYR A 420 2.10 23.21 16.87
C TYR A 420 3.46 23.79 17.26
N VAL A 421 4.47 22.93 17.34
CA VAL A 421 5.82 23.27 17.78
C VAL A 421 6.78 23.06 16.62
N CYS A 422 7.58 24.08 16.33
CA CYS A 422 8.69 23.98 15.39
C CYS A 422 10.01 23.96 16.16
N ARG A 423 10.83 22.93 15.92
CA ARG A 423 12.18 22.82 16.49
C ARG A 423 13.21 22.99 15.36
N GLY A 424 14.33 23.63 15.67
CA GLY A 424 15.41 23.91 14.73
C GLY A 424 15.26 25.23 13.94
N SER A 425 16.25 25.53 13.10
CA SER A 425 16.30 26.73 12.26
C SER A 425 16.67 26.38 10.81
N GLY A 426 16.28 27.24 9.86
CA GLY A 426 16.60 27.07 8.43
C GLY A 426 16.07 25.75 7.85
N LYS A 427 16.94 25.04 7.13
CA LYS A 427 16.62 23.76 6.45
C LYS A 427 16.33 22.59 7.42
N ASN A 428 16.71 22.70 8.69
CA ASN A 428 16.47 21.66 9.70
C ASN A 428 15.21 21.91 10.55
N ARG A 429 14.37 22.89 10.17
CA ARG A 429 13.12 23.18 10.87
C ARG A 429 12.12 22.03 10.68
N ARG A 430 11.84 21.29 11.76
CA ARG A 430 10.78 20.28 11.81
C ARG A 430 9.66 20.80 12.67
N CYS A 431 8.44 20.76 12.15
CA CYS A 431 7.25 21.19 12.87
C CYS A 431 6.29 20.02 13.04
N SER A 432 5.80 19.81 14.25
CA SER A 432 4.85 18.76 14.57
C SER A 432 3.86 19.24 15.64
N TRP A 433 2.69 18.62 15.64
CA TRP A 433 1.75 18.78 16.75
C TRP A 433 2.25 17.96 17.94
N GLU A 434 2.39 18.60 19.10
CA GLU A 434 2.77 17.96 20.36
C GLU A 434 1.59 18.03 21.34
N THR A 435 1.16 16.89 21.89
CA THR A 435 0.14 16.84 22.93
C THR A 435 0.63 17.55 24.19
N ARG A 436 -0.17 18.48 24.72
CA ARG A 436 0.09 19.25 25.94
C ARG A 436 -0.75 18.79 27.11
N ALA A 437 -2.02 18.48 26.85
CA ALA A 437 -2.94 17.91 27.81
C ALA A 437 -3.87 16.92 27.11
N SER A 438 -4.39 15.98 27.88
CA SER A 438 -5.43 15.06 27.44
C SER A 438 -6.20 14.60 28.64
N ASP A 439 -7.46 14.29 28.44
CA ASP A 439 -8.30 13.66 29.46
C ASP A 439 -9.23 12.66 28.79
N ASP A 440 -9.66 11.67 29.56
CA ASP A 440 -10.60 10.65 29.13
C ASP A 440 -11.51 10.26 30.29
N GLY A 441 -12.70 9.82 29.94
CA GLY A 441 -13.70 9.46 30.93
C GLY A 441 -14.83 8.67 30.29
N SER A 442 -15.47 7.84 31.09
CA SER A 442 -16.59 7.03 30.63
C SER A 442 -17.56 6.73 31.75
N GLN A 443 -18.79 6.40 31.39
CA GLN A 443 -19.81 5.92 32.29
C GLN A 443 -20.63 4.80 31.64
N PRO A 444 -21.22 3.89 32.45
CA PRO A 444 -22.06 2.82 31.92
C PRO A 444 -23.24 3.36 31.10
N PHE A 445 -23.52 2.69 30.00
CA PHE A 445 -24.61 3.01 29.09
C PHE A 445 -25.38 1.76 28.69
N ILE A 446 -26.55 1.93 28.09
CA ILE A 446 -27.37 0.83 27.58
C ILE A 446 -27.07 0.65 26.10
N LEU A 447 -26.65 -0.54 25.69
CA LEU A 447 -26.68 -0.96 24.30
C LEU A 447 -28.07 -1.55 24.04
N HIS A 448 -28.77 -1.02 23.05
CA HIS A 448 -30.12 -1.48 22.69
C HIS A 448 -30.20 -1.89 21.23
N ASP A 449 -30.63 -3.12 20.96
CA ASP A 449 -30.76 -3.68 19.60
C ASP A 449 -32.20 -3.68 19.06
N GLY A 450 -33.13 -3.11 19.83
CA GLY A 450 -34.57 -3.09 19.57
C GLY A 450 -35.33 -4.19 20.30
N SER A 451 -34.67 -5.32 20.57
CA SER A 451 -35.26 -6.47 21.28
C SER A 451 -35.15 -6.36 22.81
N ALA A 452 -34.07 -5.75 23.30
CA ALA A 452 -33.86 -5.41 24.70
C ALA A 452 -32.66 -4.46 24.83
N GLY A 453 -32.52 -3.86 26.02
CA GLY A 453 -31.28 -3.22 26.44
C GLY A 453 -30.37 -4.17 27.20
N ILE A 454 -29.06 -3.93 27.16
CA ILE A 454 -28.07 -4.50 28.08
C ILE A 454 -27.10 -3.40 28.52
N LEU A 455 -26.63 -3.48 29.76
CA LEU A 455 -25.66 -2.51 30.27
C LEU A 455 -24.26 -2.83 29.74
N VAL A 456 -23.54 -1.80 29.32
CA VAL A 456 -22.13 -1.88 28.91
C VAL A 456 -21.32 -1.03 29.87
N ASP A 457 -20.23 -1.58 30.41
CA ASP A 457 -19.30 -0.84 31.29
C ASP A 457 -18.00 -0.47 30.55
N PRO A 458 -17.97 0.67 29.84
CA PRO A 458 -16.84 1.08 29.00
C PRO A 458 -15.51 1.17 29.76
N SER A 459 -15.52 1.38 31.07
CA SER A 459 -14.32 1.52 31.89
C SER A 459 -13.46 0.24 31.94
N THR A 460 -14.05 -0.90 31.62
CA THR A 460 -13.37 -2.21 31.59
C THR A 460 -12.63 -2.50 30.29
N TRP A 461 -12.81 -1.67 29.25
CA TRP A 461 -12.11 -1.83 27.97
C TRP A 461 -10.76 -1.12 27.98
N LYS A 462 -9.70 -1.86 27.60
CA LYS A 462 -8.35 -1.28 27.47
C LYS A 462 -8.26 -0.21 26.38
N ASN A 463 -8.96 -0.42 25.26
CA ASN A 463 -8.98 0.50 24.13
C ASN A 463 -10.43 0.66 23.66
N LEU A 464 -10.93 1.88 23.70
CA LEU A 464 -12.21 2.26 23.11
C LEU A 464 -11.96 2.91 21.75
N GLU A 465 -12.66 2.42 20.73
CA GLU A 465 -12.58 2.94 19.38
C GLU A 465 -13.76 3.91 19.14
N TYR A 466 -13.49 5.19 19.34
CA TYR A 466 -14.47 6.28 19.18
C TYR A 466 -14.87 6.55 17.71
N GLY A 467 -14.18 5.95 16.74
CA GLY A 467 -14.30 6.29 15.34
C GLY A 467 -13.74 7.69 15.03
N SER A 468 -14.42 8.42 14.14
CA SER A 468 -14.08 9.80 13.76
C SER A 468 -14.13 10.72 14.98
N GLN A 469 -13.28 11.75 14.98
CA GLN A 469 -13.42 12.84 15.95
C GLN A 469 -14.81 13.47 15.84
N LEU A 470 -15.44 13.80 16.98
CA LEU A 470 -16.68 14.56 17.00
C LEU A 470 -16.44 15.96 16.47
N TYR A 471 -15.42 16.64 16.99
CA TYR A 471 -15.09 17.99 16.57
C TYR A 471 -13.64 18.36 16.86
N ARG A 472 -13.14 19.36 16.11
CA ARG A 472 -11.81 19.93 16.32
C ARG A 472 -11.86 21.45 16.35
N TRP A 473 -11.62 22.03 17.53
CA TRP A 473 -11.39 23.45 17.67
C TRP A 473 -9.93 23.78 17.33
N ALA A 474 -9.69 24.93 16.69
CA ALA A 474 -8.34 25.38 16.36
C ALA A 474 -8.21 26.90 16.58
N GLY A 475 -7.06 27.33 17.08
CA GLY A 475 -6.74 28.74 17.32
C GLY A 475 -5.23 28.97 17.39
N GLY A 476 -4.69 29.78 16.48
CA GLY A 476 -3.24 30.02 16.39
C GLY A 476 -2.45 28.72 16.21
N ASN A 477 -1.49 28.48 17.11
CA ASN A 477 -0.70 27.24 17.14
C ASN A 477 -1.33 26.14 18.01
N TRP A 478 -2.61 26.23 18.36
CA TRP A 478 -3.28 25.27 19.22
C TRP A 478 -4.45 24.61 18.51
N ARG A 479 -4.66 23.32 18.80
CA ARG A 479 -5.85 22.59 18.41
C ARG A 479 -6.33 21.71 19.56
N TRP A 480 -7.64 21.54 19.62
CA TRP A 480 -8.32 20.67 20.58
C TRP A 480 -9.20 19.71 19.83
N THR A 481 -8.97 18.42 20.00
CA THR A 481 -9.70 17.37 19.30
C THR A 481 -10.49 16.56 20.31
N LEU A 482 -11.79 16.39 20.08
CA LEU A 482 -12.68 15.62 20.95
C LEU A 482 -13.18 14.38 20.21
N HIS A 483 -13.02 13.22 20.83
CA HIS A 483 -13.57 11.93 20.42
C HIS A 483 -14.60 11.49 21.45
N THR A 484 -15.76 11.00 20.98
CA THR A 484 -16.87 10.63 21.88
C THR A 484 -17.60 9.39 21.39
N LEU A 485 -18.18 8.67 22.36
CA LEU A 485 -19.38 7.87 22.19
C LEU A 485 -20.54 8.70 22.76
N GLY A 486 -21.51 9.04 21.92
CA GLY A 486 -22.72 9.78 22.28
C GLY A 486 -23.95 8.88 22.27
N ILE A 487 -25.02 9.30 22.96
CA ILE A 487 -26.31 8.60 22.82
C ILE A 487 -26.85 8.79 21.40
N GLY A 488 -27.49 7.75 20.87
CA GLY A 488 -27.91 7.66 19.47
C GLY A 488 -26.84 7.05 18.55
N ASP A 489 -25.57 7.06 18.94
CA ASP A 489 -24.50 6.45 18.13
C ASP A 489 -24.72 4.95 17.97
N PRO A 490 -24.42 4.38 16.79
CA PRO A 490 -24.29 2.94 16.64
C PRO A 490 -23.06 2.45 17.40
N ILE A 491 -23.17 1.27 18.00
CA ILE A 491 -22.08 0.64 18.72
C ILE A 491 -22.00 -0.86 18.40
N TYR A 492 -20.79 -1.30 18.12
CA TYR A 492 -20.38 -2.69 18.03
C TYR A 492 -19.64 -3.06 19.31
N CYS A 493 -20.07 -4.13 19.97
CA CYS A 493 -19.51 -4.61 21.22
C CYS A 493 -19.17 -6.10 21.10
N LEU A 494 -17.88 -6.41 21.11
CA LEU A 494 -17.34 -7.75 21.28
C LEU A 494 -16.66 -7.81 22.64
N GLY A 495 -17.24 -8.60 23.55
CA GLY A 495 -16.78 -8.66 24.94
C GLY A 495 -17.35 -9.88 25.66
N ARG A 496 -17.39 -9.79 26.99
CA ARG A 496 -17.94 -10.83 27.84
C ARG A 496 -19.19 -10.33 28.56
N ALA A 497 -20.29 -11.06 28.41
CA ALA A 497 -21.48 -10.90 29.22
C ALA A 497 -21.26 -11.57 30.59
N GLU A 498 -21.34 -10.79 31.66
CA GLU A 498 -21.17 -11.22 33.04
C GLU A 498 -22.44 -10.94 33.84
N SER A 499 -22.72 -11.75 34.87
CA SER A 499 -23.81 -11.46 35.80
C SER A 499 -23.50 -10.21 36.63
N LYS A 500 -24.45 -9.29 36.71
CA LYS A 500 -24.39 -8.14 37.62
C LYS A 500 -24.49 -8.59 39.07
N HIS A 501 -23.81 -7.87 39.96
CA HIS A 501 -23.98 -8.01 41.39
C HIS A 501 -25.13 -7.13 41.91
N ASP A 502 -25.79 -7.55 42.99
CA ASP A 502 -26.84 -6.74 43.63
C ASP A 502 -26.26 -5.39 44.10
N GLY A 503 -26.93 -4.27 43.74
CA GLY A 503 -26.48 -2.91 44.07
C GLY A 503 -25.38 -2.37 43.15
N GLU A 504 -24.90 -3.16 42.20
CA GLU A 504 -24.00 -2.69 41.15
C GLU A 504 -24.74 -1.71 40.23
N PHE A 505 -24.17 -0.51 40.05
CA PHE A 505 -24.77 0.63 39.31
C PHE A 505 -25.99 1.30 39.95
N GLY A 506 -26.32 0.98 41.20
CA GLY A 506 -27.23 1.77 42.05
C GLY A 506 -28.73 1.54 41.85
N ASP A 507 -29.13 0.61 40.97
CA ASP A 507 -30.52 0.24 40.72
C ASP A 507 -30.85 -1.15 41.29
N GLU A 508 -32.12 -1.36 41.68
CA GLU A 508 -32.62 -2.71 41.98
C GLU A 508 -32.67 -3.53 40.69
N LEU A 509 -32.06 -4.71 40.69
CA LEU A 509 -32.02 -5.57 39.50
C LEU A 509 -33.44 -5.99 39.11
N ASP A 510 -33.89 -5.59 37.92
CA ASP A 510 -35.10 -6.13 37.32
C ASP A 510 -34.88 -7.62 37.02
N ARG A 511 -35.46 -8.52 37.82
CA ARG A 511 -35.33 -9.98 37.64
C ARG A 511 -36.30 -10.55 36.62
N THR A 512 -37.14 -9.74 36.00
CA THR A 512 -38.13 -10.19 35.01
C THR A 512 -37.51 -10.36 33.62
N GLN A 513 -36.40 -9.69 33.35
CA GLN A 513 -35.66 -9.77 32.09
C GLN A 513 -34.28 -10.38 32.32
N GLN A 514 -33.78 -11.14 31.34
CA GLN A 514 -32.46 -11.76 31.46
C GLN A 514 -31.35 -10.72 31.25
N SER A 515 -31.53 -9.80 30.30
CA SER A 515 -30.52 -8.80 29.92
C SER A 515 -30.25 -7.76 31.02
N SER A 516 -31.23 -7.48 31.88
CA SER A 516 -31.09 -6.62 33.05
C SER A 516 -30.17 -7.22 34.11
N LEU A 517 -30.03 -8.55 34.15
CA LEU A 517 -29.13 -9.27 35.07
C LEU A 517 -27.69 -9.33 34.55
N LEU A 518 -27.44 -8.88 33.32
CA LEU A 518 -26.15 -9.00 32.66
C LEU A 518 -25.52 -7.62 32.39
N VAL A 519 -24.19 -7.58 32.42
CA VAL A 519 -23.36 -6.45 32.01
C VAL A 519 -22.30 -6.94 31.03
N MET A 520 -22.11 -6.20 29.95
CA MET A 520 -21.02 -6.41 29.01
C MET A 520 -19.76 -5.72 29.51
N ARG A 521 -18.65 -6.46 29.53
CA ARG A 521 -17.33 -5.98 29.94
C ARG A 521 -16.22 -6.35 28.96
N GLY A 522 -15.15 -5.56 28.97
CA GLY A 522 -13.95 -5.69 28.15
C GLY A 522 -12.90 -6.66 28.70
N ASN A 523 -13.29 -7.62 29.53
CA ASN A 523 -12.38 -8.60 30.11
C ASN A 523 -12.00 -9.65 29.06
N ALA A 524 -10.76 -9.59 28.56
CA ALA A 524 -10.27 -10.55 27.56
C ALA A 524 -9.92 -11.91 28.20
N ASP A 525 -10.51 -12.99 27.70
CA ASP A 525 -10.10 -14.36 28.02
C ASP A 525 -9.01 -14.89 27.08
N VAL A 526 -8.40 -16.02 27.46
CA VAL A 526 -7.47 -16.75 26.59
C VAL A 526 -8.14 -17.09 25.26
N GLY A 527 -7.68 -16.48 24.18
CA GLY A 527 -8.19 -16.71 22.82
C GLY A 527 -9.26 -15.73 22.33
N MET A 528 -9.74 -14.82 23.18
CA MET A 528 -10.74 -13.81 22.80
C MET A 528 -10.10 -12.43 22.59
N SER A 529 -10.44 -11.76 21.49
CA SER A 529 -10.22 -10.32 21.34
C SER A 529 -11.46 -9.56 21.80
N VAL A 530 -11.29 -8.54 22.65
CA VAL A 530 -12.36 -7.61 23.02
C VAL A 530 -12.28 -6.37 22.15
N LYS A 531 -13.45 -5.83 21.77
CA LYS A 531 -13.55 -4.62 20.95
C LYS A 531 -14.82 -3.86 21.28
N LEU A 532 -14.67 -2.56 21.58
CA LEU A 532 -15.79 -1.64 21.70
C LEU A 532 -15.57 -0.52 20.68
N HIS A 533 -16.43 -0.46 19.66
CA HIS A 533 -16.20 0.36 18.47
C HIS A 533 -17.49 1.05 18.03
N ARG A 534 -17.42 2.37 17.83
CA ARG A 534 -18.53 3.15 17.26
C ARG A 534 -18.80 2.72 15.82
N GLY A 535 -20.05 2.42 15.49
CA GLY A 535 -20.43 1.82 14.21
C GLY A 535 -21.10 0.47 14.41
N THR A 536 -21.65 -0.09 13.35
CA THR A 536 -22.26 -1.43 13.35
C THR A 536 -21.28 -2.48 12.81
N GLU A 537 -21.69 -3.74 12.75
CA GLU A 537 -20.90 -4.79 12.08
C GLU A 537 -20.55 -4.35 10.65
N LEU A 538 -21.51 -3.76 9.94
CA LEU A 538 -21.32 -3.19 8.61
C LEU A 538 -20.11 -2.23 8.56
N SER A 539 -20.05 -1.21 9.42
CA SER A 539 -18.93 -0.26 9.42
C SER A 539 -17.56 -0.93 9.63
N LEU A 540 -17.52 -2.04 10.38
CA LEU A 540 -16.30 -2.83 10.58
C LEU A 540 -15.93 -3.65 9.34
N LEU A 541 -16.91 -4.28 8.71
CA LEU A 541 -16.73 -5.09 7.49
C LEU A 541 -16.37 -4.22 6.27
N ALA A 542 -16.78 -2.95 6.26
CA ALA A 542 -16.47 -1.97 5.22
C ALA A 542 -14.97 -1.92 4.89
N GLY A 543 -14.13 -1.92 5.92
CA GLY A 543 -12.68 -1.85 5.79
C GLY A 543 -12.00 -3.18 5.45
N MET A 544 -12.76 -4.26 5.30
CA MET A 544 -12.21 -5.60 5.12
C MET A 544 -12.09 -5.98 3.64
N ARG A 545 -11.07 -6.79 3.37
CA ARG A 545 -10.84 -7.43 2.07
C ARG A 545 -11.16 -8.91 2.21
N SER A 546 -11.34 -9.62 1.09
CA SER A 546 -11.56 -11.05 1.09
C SER A 546 -10.37 -11.82 1.69
N THR A 547 -10.63 -13.05 2.15
CA THR A 547 -9.57 -14.00 2.54
C THR A 547 -8.55 -14.20 1.42
N THR A 548 -8.98 -14.20 0.16
CA THR A 548 -8.07 -14.31 -0.99
C THR A 548 -7.09 -13.14 -1.04
N GLU A 549 -7.56 -11.90 -0.88
CA GLU A 549 -6.69 -10.71 -0.90
C GLU A 549 -5.81 -10.57 0.34
N GLN A 550 -6.32 -10.97 1.52
CA GLN A 550 -5.59 -10.79 2.78
C GLN A 550 -4.65 -11.94 3.13
N LEU A 551 -4.86 -13.13 2.57
CA LEU A 551 -4.07 -14.31 2.92
C LEU A 551 -3.43 -14.95 1.69
N ILE A 552 -4.21 -15.30 0.67
CA ILE A 552 -3.71 -16.05 -0.49
C ILE A 552 -2.72 -15.19 -1.31
N VAL A 553 -3.06 -13.94 -1.61
CA VAL A 553 -2.20 -13.02 -2.38
C VAL A 553 -0.86 -12.75 -1.68
N PRO A 554 -0.81 -12.38 -0.37
CA PRO A 554 0.45 -12.24 0.35
C PRO A 554 1.28 -13.52 0.47
N ILE A 555 0.64 -14.69 0.60
CA ILE A 555 1.36 -15.97 0.60
C ILE A 555 1.95 -16.25 -0.79
N ALA A 556 1.20 -16.00 -1.87
CA ALA A 556 1.70 -16.12 -3.22
C ALA A 556 2.91 -15.18 -3.44
N LEU A 557 2.80 -13.91 -3.03
CA LEU A 557 3.89 -12.94 -3.02
C LEU A 557 5.16 -13.48 -2.33
N LEU A 558 4.99 -14.10 -1.16
CA LEU A 558 6.10 -14.73 -0.44
C LEU A 558 6.72 -15.88 -1.21
N VAL A 559 5.91 -16.81 -1.72
CA VAL A 559 6.40 -17.98 -2.47
C VAL A 559 7.14 -17.55 -3.74
N PHE A 560 6.56 -16.64 -4.54
CA PHE A 560 7.19 -16.12 -5.74
C PHE A 560 8.44 -15.29 -5.43
N GLY A 561 8.46 -14.56 -4.32
CA GLY A 561 9.64 -13.82 -3.85
C GLY A 561 10.82 -14.70 -3.46
N ILE A 562 10.62 -16.00 -3.19
CA ILE A 562 11.70 -16.95 -2.93
C ILE A 562 12.33 -17.45 -4.23
N ILE A 563 11.61 -17.40 -5.38
CA ILE A 563 12.10 -17.96 -6.64
C ILE A 563 13.51 -17.44 -7.01
N PRO A 564 13.82 -16.13 -6.94
CA PRO A 564 15.17 -15.64 -7.24
C PRO A 564 16.29 -16.18 -6.34
N PHE A 565 15.96 -16.99 -5.31
CA PHE A 565 16.95 -17.64 -4.44
C PHE A 565 17.36 -19.04 -4.88
N PHE A 566 16.62 -19.66 -5.80
CA PHE A 566 16.93 -20.99 -6.31
C PHE A 566 17.73 -20.97 -7.61
N TRP A 567 17.99 -19.78 -8.16
CA TRP A 567 18.74 -19.55 -9.39
C TRP A 567 19.96 -18.69 -9.08
#